data_AF-A0AAV5T025-F1
#
_entry.id   AF-A0AAV5T025-F1
#
_cell.length_a   1.000
_cell.length_b   1.000
_cell.length_c   1.000
_cell.angle_alpha   90.00
_cell.angle_beta   90.00
_cell.angle_gamma   90.00
#
_symmetry.space_group_name_H-M   'P 1'
#
loop_
_entity.id
_entity.type
_entity.pdbx_description
1 polymer ?
#
loop_
_entity_poly.entity_id
_entity_poly.type
_entity_poly.pdbx_seq_one_letter_code
_entity_poly.pdbx_strand_id
1 'polypeptide(L)'
;SNNMNSLDQFKSAGVIIVNSKSKLGENFSGLQGLASDGFYYADTSYMIALQNFCKANCFCKMGSDVYPGTDPAMAAAGGCYKATGVGSAFSKAKSTCADDGGYIATVHDDAKGRFVRQLMSRTSTKSDYYWIGYEKSEFGVWEWEDEVRVGRGQKSADSYTNWDHDEPSTASVAKCTYVDTTKSRLPWAAGTCMVGFPYVCESAPCSTG
;
A
#
# COMPACT_ATOMS: atom_id res chain seq x y z
N SER A 1 1.47 -4.17 -35.48
CA SER A 1 0.19 -3.57 -35.08
C SER A 1 -0.59 -4.62 -34.30
N ASN A 2 -0.69 -4.49 -32.97
CA ASN A 2 -1.46 -5.44 -32.18
C ASN A 2 -2.94 -5.07 -32.29
N ASN A 3 -3.67 -5.74 -33.19
CA ASN A 3 -5.10 -5.53 -33.35
C ASN A 3 -5.83 -6.31 -32.25
N MET A 4 -5.93 -5.72 -31.06
CA MET A 4 -6.74 -6.28 -29.97
C MET A 4 -8.20 -6.40 -30.41
N ASN A 5 -8.84 -7.52 -30.12
CA ASN A 5 -10.26 -7.70 -30.39
C ASN A 5 -11.09 -6.72 -29.51
N SER A 6 -12.36 -6.52 -29.84
CA SER A 6 -13.24 -5.57 -29.13
C SER A 6 -13.40 -5.88 -27.63
N LEU A 7 -13.30 -7.16 -27.25
CA LEU A 7 -13.38 -7.59 -25.86
C LEU A 7 -12.14 -7.12 -25.08
N ASP A 8 -10.94 -7.35 -25.63
CA ASP A 8 -9.69 -6.93 -25.02
C ASP A 8 -9.58 -5.39 -24.96
N GLN A 9 -10.11 -4.70 -25.97
CA GLN A 9 -10.23 -3.23 -25.95
C GLN A 9 -11.10 -2.76 -24.78
N PHE A 10 -12.27 -3.38 -24.55
CA PHE A 10 -13.11 -3.02 -23.40
C PHE A 10 -12.40 -3.31 -22.08
N LYS A 11 -11.77 -4.48 -21.92
CA LYS A 11 -11.03 -4.84 -20.69
C LYS A 11 -9.89 -3.88 -20.35
N SER A 12 -9.36 -3.14 -21.33
CA SER A 12 -8.31 -2.14 -21.10
C SER A 12 -8.80 -0.85 -20.43
N ALA A 13 -10.11 -0.55 -20.54
CA ALA A 13 -10.73 0.66 -20.03
C ALA A 13 -11.91 0.41 -19.07
N GLY A 14 -12.35 -0.83 -18.93
CA GLY A 14 -13.50 -1.24 -18.12
C GLY A 14 -13.31 -2.64 -17.54
N VAL A 15 -14.22 -3.01 -16.64
CA VAL A 15 -14.20 -4.29 -15.94
C VAL A 15 -15.38 -5.15 -16.40
N ILE A 16 -15.11 -6.39 -16.78
CA ILE A 16 -16.15 -7.39 -17.06
C ILE A 16 -16.18 -8.39 -15.91
N ILE A 17 -17.28 -8.39 -15.16
CA ILE A 17 -17.53 -9.35 -14.08
C ILE A 17 -18.37 -10.49 -14.64
N VAL A 18 -17.89 -11.72 -14.49
CA VAL A 18 -18.59 -12.92 -14.95
C VAL A 18 -18.89 -13.81 -13.75
N ASN A 19 -20.17 -13.97 -13.47
CA ASN A 19 -20.68 -14.98 -12.56
C ASN A 19 -21.24 -16.16 -13.37
N SER A 20 -20.67 -17.35 -13.21
CA SER A 20 -21.25 -18.57 -13.77
C SER A 20 -21.95 -19.38 -12.68
N LYS A 21 -23.26 -19.59 -12.84
CA LYS A 21 -24.00 -20.52 -12.00
C LYS A 21 -23.87 -21.92 -12.60
N SER A 22 -22.87 -22.71 -12.18
CA SER A 22 -22.75 -24.08 -12.69
C SER A 22 -23.86 -24.96 -12.14
N LYS A 23 -24.46 -25.78 -13.01
CA LYS A 23 -25.05 -27.05 -12.58
C LYS A 23 -23.93 -28.09 -12.55
N LEU A 24 -24.05 -29.08 -11.66
CA LEU A 24 -23.07 -30.15 -11.54
C LEU A 24 -22.89 -30.84 -12.92
N GLY A 25 -21.69 -30.78 -13.50
CA GLY A 25 -21.35 -31.44 -14.77
C GLY A 25 -21.22 -30.56 -16.02
N GLU A 26 -21.49 -29.25 -15.96
CA GLU A 26 -21.27 -28.33 -17.09
C GLU A 26 -19.88 -27.67 -17.04
N ASN A 27 -19.12 -27.75 -18.14
CA ASN A 27 -17.81 -27.10 -18.28
C ASN A 27 -17.95 -25.79 -19.07
N PHE A 28 -17.70 -24.67 -18.39
CA PHE A 28 -17.79 -23.32 -18.96
C PHE A 28 -16.43 -22.61 -19.07
N SER A 29 -15.36 -23.33 -19.39
CA SER A 29 -13.99 -22.78 -19.51
C SER A 29 -13.89 -21.51 -20.37
N GLY A 30 -14.75 -21.35 -21.38
CA GLY A 30 -14.81 -20.14 -22.21
C GLY A 30 -15.30 -18.87 -21.49
N LEU A 31 -16.11 -19.01 -20.43
CA LEU A 31 -16.65 -17.85 -19.68
C LEU A 31 -15.57 -17.13 -18.86
N GLN A 32 -14.55 -17.86 -18.40
CA GLN A 32 -13.43 -17.25 -17.70
C GLN A 32 -12.66 -16.29 -18.62
N GLY A 33 -12.52 -16.64 -19.90
CA GLY A 33 -11.89 -15.78 -20.90
C GLY A 33 -12.67 -14.49 -21.19
N LEU A 34 -13.95 -14.40 -20.81
CA LEU A 34 -14.74 -13.17 -20.97
C LEU A 34 -14.53 -12.18 -19.82
N ALA A 35 -14.22 -12.67 -18.62
CA ALA A 35 -14.01 -11.82 -17.46
C ALA A 35 -12.72 -11.00 -17.57
N SER A 36 -12.70 -9.84 -16.93
CA SER A 36 -11.44 -9.17 -16.59
C SER A 36 -10.68 -10.00 -15.55
N ASP A 37 -9.36 -9.83 -15.50
CA ASP A 37 -8.51 -10.59 -14.58
C ASP A 37 -9.00 -10.45 -13.13
N GLY A 38 -9.18 -11.58 -12.45
CA GLY A 38 -9.71 -11.62 -11.07
C GLY A 38 -11.22 -11.46 -10.91
N PHE A 39 -11.99 -11.23 -11.98
CA PHE A 39 -13.44 -10.99 -11.93
C PHE A 39 -14.30 -12.15 -12.45
N TYR A 40 -13.73 -13.34 -12.58
CA TYR A 40 -14.47 -14.59 -12.83
C TYR A 40 -14.72 -15.33 -11.52
N TYR A 41 -15.96 -15.73 -11.27
CA TYR A 41 -16.31 -16.60 -10.15
C TYR A 41 -17.51 -17.47 -10.48
N ALA A 42 -17.62 -18.60 -9.77
CA ALA A 42 -18.74 -19.53 -9.90
C ALA A 42 -19.38 -19.73 -8.52
N ASP A 43 -20.27 -18.82 -8.14
CA ASP A 43 -20.91 -18.83 -6.82
C ASP A 43 -22.36 -18.30 -6.89
N THR A 44 -23.20 -18.81 -5.99
CA THR A 44 -24.59 -18.37 -5.81
C THR A 44 -24.74 -17.23 -4.80
N SER A 45 -23.69 -16.92 -4.04
CA SER A 45 -23.66 -15.87 -3.02
C SER A 45 -23.64 -14.48 -3.64
N TYR A 46 -24.67 -13.70 -3.33
CA TYR A 46 -24.74 -12.28 -3.69
C TYR A 46 -23.59 -11.45 -3.08
N MET A 47 -23.02 -11.90 -1.95
CA MET A 47 -21.93 -11.18 -1.28
C MET A 47 -20.66 -11.12 -2.14
N ILE A 48 -20.33 -12.19 -2.87
CA ILE A 48 -19.17 -12.21 -3.77
C ILE A 48 -19.40 -11.28 -4.97
N ALA A 49 -20.64 -11.24 -5.47
CA ALA A 49 -21.02 -10.29 -6.51
C ALA A 49 -20.79 -8.85 -6.05
N LEU A 50 -21.31 -8.49 -4.87
CA LEU A 50 -21.11 -7.17 -4.27
C LEU A 50 -19.64 -6.84 -4.05
N GLN A 51 -18.85 -7.77 -3.51
CA GLN A 51 -17.42 -7.55 -3.32
C GLN A 51 -16.70 -7.26 -4.63
N ASN A 52 -17.02 -8.00 -5.69
CA ASN A 52 -16.45 -7.75 -7.01
C ASN A 52 -16.91 -6.40 -7.59
N PHE A 53 -18.16 -6.00 -7.38
CA PHE A 53 -18.60 -4.64 -7.74
C PHE A 53 -17.83 -3.56 -6.97
N CYS A 54 -17.55 -3.75 -5.68
CA CYS A 54 -16.73 -2.83 -4.90
C CYS A 54 -15.30 -2.77 -5.45
N LYS A 55 -14.66 -3.93 -5.67
CA LYS A 55 -13.28 -4.01 -6.20
C LYS A 55 -13.14 -3.31 -7.54
N ALA A 56 -14.12 -3.46 -8.43
CA ALA A 56 -14.13 -2.81 -9.74
C ALA A 56 -14.15 -1.27 -9.67
N ASN A 57 -14.52 -0.70 -8.52
CA ASN A 57 -14.60 0.75 -8.30
C ASN A 57 -13.57 1.27 -7.27
N CYS A 58 -12.60 0.45 -6.87
CA CYS A 58 -11.56 0.87 -5.92
C CYS A 58 -10.36 1.47 -6.64
N PHE A 59 -10.24 2.80 -6.60
CA PHE A 59 -9.18 3.56 -7.26
C PHE A 59 -8.49 4.53 -6.32
N CYS A 60 -7.19 4.72 -6.52
CA CYS A 60 -6.46 5.74 -5.78
C CYS A 60 -7.02 7.15 -6.04
N LYS A 61 -7.01 7.98 -4.99
CA LYS A 61 -7.26 9.43 -5.10
C LYS A 61 -6.33 10.04 -6.15
N MET A 62 -6.81 11.09 -6.81
CA MET A 62 -6.02 11.86 -7.78
C MET A 62 -4.71 12.35 -7.13
N GLY A 63 -3.59 12.14 -7.82
CA GLY A 63 -2.26 12.53 -7.37
C GLY A 63 -1.55 11.51 -6.47
N SER A 64 -2.16 10.36 -6.20
CA SER A 64 -1.50 9.23 -5.56
C SER A 64 -0.94 8.23 -6.58
N ASP A 65 0.21 7.64 -6.28
CA ASP A 65 0.79 6.53 -7.01
C ASP A 65 0.18 5.20 -6.54
N VAL A 66 0.06 4.26 -7.48
CA VAL A 66 -0.51 2.93 -7.27
C VAL A 66 0.60 1.95 -6.92
N TYR A 67 0.45 1.20 -5.83
CA TYR A 67 1.26 0.02 -5.58
C TYR A 67 0.43 -1.25 -5.86
N PRO A 68 0.88 -2.12 -6.79
CA PRO A 68 0.17 -3.37 -7.05
C PRO A 68 0.29 -4.31 -5.85
N GLY A 69 -0.74 -5.11 -5.64
CA GLY A 69 -0.71 -6.20 -4.68
C GLY A 69 -0.81 -7.55 -5.38
N THR A 70 -1.27 -8.56 -4.66
CA THR A 70 -1.45 -9.92 -5.19
C THR A 70 -2.82 -10.16 -5.80
N ASP A 71 -3.79 -9.27 -5.56
CA ASP A 71 -5.14 -9.40 -6.11
C ASP A 71 -5.19 -8.88 -7.57
N PRO A 72 -5.36 -9.76 -8.58
CA PRO A 72 -5.40 -9.35 -9.98
C PRO A 72 -6.63 -8.49 -10.31
N ALA A 73 -7.69 -8.51 -9.48
CA ALA A 73 -8.89 -7.72 -9.69
C ALA A 73 -8.70 -6.23 -9.33
N MET A 74 -7.62 -5.88 -8.63
CA MET A 74 -7.42 -4.53 -8.10
C MET A 74 -6.00 -4.05 -8.39
N ALA A 75 -5.87 -3.13 -9.34
CA ALA A 75 -4.57 -2.56 -9.73
C ALA A 75 -3.81 -1.95 -8.54
N ALA A 76 -4.53 -1.39 -7.56
CA ALA A 76 -3.99 -0.80 -6.33
C ALA A 76 -4.14 -1.70 -5.10
N ALA A 77 -4.15 -3.03 -5.27
CA ALA A 77 -4.29 -3.97 -4.16
C ALA A 77 -3.20 -3.81 -3.07
N GLY A 78 -2.04 -3.27 -3.42
CA GLY A 78 -0.95 -2.96 -2.48
C GLY A 78 -1.04 -1.55 -1.87
N GLY A 79 -2.06 -0.78 -2.22
CA GLY A 79 -2.34 0.55 -1.67
C GLY A 79 -2.07 1.72 -2.61
N CYS A 80 -2.36 2.90 -2.08
CA CYS A 80 -2.25 4.20 -2.73
C CYS A 80 -1.32 5.11 -1.93
N TYR A 81 -0.37 5.74 -2.61
CA TYR A 81 0.75 6.41 -1.96
C TYR A 81 0.90 7.84 -2.42
N LYS A 82 1.18 8.75 -1.48
CA LYS A 82 1.38 10.16 -1.77
C LYS A 82 2.55 10.69 -0.96
N ALA A 83 3.61 11.08 -1.65
CA ALA A 83 4.79 11.66 -1.02
C ALA A 83 4.59 13.15 -0.73
N THR A 84 5.05 13.58 0.45
CA THR A 84 4.99 14.96 0.92
C THR A 84 6.41 15.45 1.18
N GLY A 85 6.86 16.41 0.38
CA GLY A 85 8.21 17.00 0.50
C GLY A 85 8.37 17.99 1.65
N VAL A 86 7.27 18.37 2.31
CA VAL A 86 7.25 19.29 3.46
C VAL A 86 7.63 18.55 4.73
N GLY A 87 8.75 18.94 5.34
CA GLY A 87 9.22 18.35 6.59
C GLY A 87 8.26 18.58 7.75
N SER A 88 7.97 17.54 8.54
CA SER A 88 7.10 17.61 9.71
C SER A 88 7.57 16.66 10.81
N ALA A 89 7.28 17.02 12.07
CA ALA A 89 7.43 16.07 13.18
C ALA A 89 6.56 14.83 12.93
N PHE A 90 6.99 13.67 13.45
CA PHE A 90 6.36 12.38 13.15
C PHE A 90 4.86 12.37 13.46
N SER A 91 4.45 12.92 14.62
CA SER A 91 3.03 13.02 15.00
C SER A 91 2.20 13.89 14.05
N LYS A 92 2.81 14.93 13.47
CA LYS A 92 2.14 15.77 12.46
C LYS A 92 2.03 15.05 11.12
N ALA A 93 3.05 14.28 10.73
CA ALA A 93 2.98 13.40 9.56
C ALA A 93 1.88 12.34 9.73
N LYS A 94 1.79 11.68 10.89
CA LYS A 94 0.73 10.71 11.22
C LYS A 94 -0.67 11.31 11.06
N SER A 95 -0.93 12.45 11.71
CA SER A 95 -2.23 13.12 11.61
C SER A 95 -2.55 13.53 10.17
N THR A 96 -1.57 14.06 9.42
CA THR A 96 -1.81 14.45 8.02
C THR A 96 -2.17 13.27 7.13
N CYS A 97 -1.50 12.13 7.28
CA CYS A 97 -1.88 10.92 6.54
C CYS A 97 -3.23 10.36 7.00
N ALA A 98 -3.54 10.45 8.30
CA ALA A 98 -4.82 10.02 8.85
C ALA A 98 -6.00 10.89 8.35
N ASP A 99 -5.81 12.19 8.21
CA ASP A 99 -6.81 13.12 7.63
C ASP A 99 -7.15 12.73 6.18
N ASP A 100 -6.19 12.15 5.45
CA ASP A 100 -6.38 11.60 4.11
C ASP A 100 -6.89 10.14 4.09
N GLY A 101 -7.27 9.58 5.25
CA GLY A 101 -7.80 8.22 5.42
C GLY A 101 -6.74 7.12 5.47
N GLY A 102 -5.46 7.51 5.56
CA GLY A 102 -4.29 6.65 5.51
C GLY A 102 -3.45 6.68 6.78
N TYR A 103 -2.17 6.39 6.62
CA TYR A 103 -1.12 6.42 7.65
C TYR A 103 0.24 6.66 6.97
N ILE A 104 1.33 6.83 7.74
CA ILE A 104 2.66 6.96 7.14
C ILE A 104 3.06 5.59 6.56
N ALA A 105 3.55 5.56 5.32
CA ALA A 105 3.85 4.35 4.59
C ALA A 105 4.71 3.35 5.39
N THR A 106 4.25 2.10 5.42
CA THR A 106 4.94 0.98 6.07
C THR A 106 5.78 0.24 5.04
N VAL A 107 6.82 -0.48 5.47
CA VAL A 107 7.72 -1.19 4.56
C VAL A 107 7.97 -2.60 5.06
N HIS A 108 7.24 -3.55 4.49
CA HIS A 108 7.26 -4.97 4.89
C HIS A 108 8.12 -5.87 4.00
N ASP A 109 8.64 -5.35 2.89
CA ASP A 109 9.54 -6.08 2.01
C ASP A 109 10.39 -5.16 1.13
N ASP A 110 11.39 -5.74 0.47
CA ASP A 110 12.30 -5.02 -0.43
C ASP A 110 11.60 -4.43 -1.68
N ALA A 111 10.48 -5.01 -2.11
CA ALA A 111 9.74 -4.49 -3.26
C ALA A 111 9.01 -3.19 -2.89
N LYS A 112 8.33 -3.18 -1.73
CA LYS A 112 7.66 -2.01 -1.17
C LYS A 112 8.69 -0.92 -0.84
N GLY A 113 9.83 -1.29 -0.26
CA GLY A 113 10.92 -0.34 0.02
C GLY A 113 11.46 0.33 -1.25
N ARG A 114 11.68 -0.43 -2.33
CA ARG A 114 12.09 0.12 -3.63
C ARG A 114 11.04 1.03 -4.23
N PHE A 115 9.77 0.67 -4.16
CA PHE A 115 8.67 1.48 -4.66
C PHE A 115 8.59 2.82 -3.90
N VAL A 116 8.57 2.79 -2.56
CA VAL A 116 8.53 3.98 -1.72
C VAL A 116 9.73 4.90 -1.99
N ARG A 117 10.94 4.34 -2.17
CA ARG A 117 12.14 5.11 -2.58
C ARG A 117 11.95 5.88 -3.89
N GLN A 118 11.30 5.27 -4.88
CA GLN A 118 11.03 5.94 -6.17
C GLN A 118 10.05 7.11 -6.01
N LEU A 119 9.14 7.05 -5.03
CA LEU A 119 8.27 8.19 -4.71
C LEU A 119 9.09 9.32 -4.09
N MET A 120 9.93 8.98 -3.12
CA MET A 120 10.83 9.94 -2.44
C MET A 120 11.75 10.65 -3.45
N SER A 121 12.35 9.92 -4.39
CA SER A 121 13.27 10.50 -5.38
C SER A 121 12.62 11.46 -6.37
N ARG A 122 11.31 11.33 -6.60
CA ARG A 122 10.53 12.24 -7.47
C ARG A 122 9.97 13.44 -6.72
N THR A 123 10.11 13.46 -5.39
CA THR A 123 9.53 14.49 -4.53
C THR A 123 10.53 15.60 -4.30
N SER A 124 10.13 16.84 -4.57
CA SER A 124 10.96 18.02 -4.28
C SER A 124 11.03 18.24 -2.77
N THR A 125 12.22 18.08 -2.20
CA THR A 125 12.51 18.36 -0.79
C THR A 125 13.96 18.81 -0.63
N LYS A 126 14.29 19.38 0.53
CA LYS A 126 15.67 19.73 0.91
C LYS A 126 16.31 18.71 1.86
N SER A 127 15.57 17.66 2.22
CA SER A 127 16.02 16.62 3.15
C SER A 127 16.35 15.35 2.40
N ASP A 128 17.49 14.75 2.74
CA ASP A 128 17.86 13.42 2.27
C ASP A 128 17.19 12.29 3.09
N TYR A 129 16.53 12.66 4.19
CA TYR A 129 15.86 11.74 5.10
C TYR A 129 14.34 11.84 5.00
N TYR A 130 13.66 10.70 5.16
CA TYR A 130 12.20 10.62 5.16
C TYR A 130 11.70 9.76 6.31
N TRP A 131 10.55 10.10 6.89
CA TRP A 131 9.85 9.21 7.81
C TRP A 131 9.25 8.00 7.10
N ILE A 132 9.28 6.85 7.78
CA ILE A 132 8.45 5.66 7.47
C ILE A 132 7.62 5.31 8.72
N GLY A 133 6.49 4.62 8.52
CA GLY A 133 5.50 4.35 9.56
C GLY A 133 5.90 3.25 10.54
N TYR A 134 7.07 3.36 11.16
CA TYR A 134 7.55 2.43 12.19
C TYR A 134 8.01 3.20 13.42
N GLU A 135 7.33 3.01 14.55
CA GLU A 135 7.60 3.72 15.80
C GLU A 135 7.77 2.78 16.98
N LYS A 136 8.55 3.21 17.97
CA LYS A 136 8.78 2.48 19.21
C LYS A 136 7.78 2.94 20.25
N SER A 137 6.92 2.02 20.69
CA SER A 137 5.94 2.25 21.74
C SER A 137 6.61 2.55 23.09
N GLU A 138 5.82 3.03 24.05
CA GLU A 138 6.29 3.28 25.43
C GLU A 138 6.78 2.01 26.14
N PHE A 139 6.37 0.83 25.68
CA PHE A 139 6.84 -0.46 26.19
C PHE A 139 8.13 -0.95 25.50
N GLY A 140 8.70 -0.12 24.61
CA GLY A 140 9.94 -0.43 23.90
C GLY A 140 9.78 -1.38 22.72
N VAL A 141 8.55 -1.62 22.26
CA VAL A 141 8.24 -2.48 21.12
C VAL A 141 8.09 -1.63 19.87
N TRP A 142 8.72 -2.03 18.77
CA TRP A 142 8.54 -1.38 17.49
C TRP A 142 7.28 -1.88 16.79
N GLU A 143 6.45 -0.96 16.31
CA GLU A 143 5.12 -1.21 15.77
C GLU A 143 4.94 -0.45 14.45
N TRP A 144 4.38 -1.13 13.46
CA TRP A 144 4.00 -0.49 12.19
C TRP A 144 2.66 0.23 12.32
N GLU A 145 2.51 1.34 11.60
CA GLU A 145 1.28 2.13 11.62
C GLU A 145 0.04 1.39 11.09
N ASP A 146 0.22 0.35 10.27
CA ASP A 146 -0.86 -0.45 9.70
C ASP A 146 -1.38 -1.56 10.63
N GLU A 147 -0.63 -1.94 11.67
CA GLU A 147 -1.07 -2.91 12.69
C GLU A 147 -2.37 -2.48 13.38
N VAL A 148 -2.63 -1.17 13.44
CA VAL A 148 -3.87 -0.60 13.99
C VAL A 148 -5.09 -0.98 13.14
N ARG A 149 -4.92 -1.24 11.83
CA ARG A 149 -6.02 -1.51 10.89
C ARG A 149 -6.30 -3.00 10.69
N VAL A 150 -5.33 -3.89 10.93
CA VAL A 150 -5.51 -5.35 10.80
C VAL A 150 -6.26 -5.96 12.01
N GLY A 151 -6.60 -5.13 13.01
CA GLY A 151 -7.24 -5.55 14.26
C GLY A 151 -6.19 -6.03 15.26
N ARG A 152 -6.22 -5.47 16.47
CA ARG A 152 -5.33 -5.86 17.58
C ARG A 152 -5.45 -7.37 17.84
N GLY A 153 -4.52 -8.15 17.31
CA GLY A 153 -4.53 -9.62 17.38
C GLY A 153 -3.88 -10.31 16.19
N GLN A 154 -3.91 -9.69 15.00
CA GLN A 154 -2.98 -10.02 13.92
C GLN A 154 -1.79 -9.09 14.06
N LYS A 155 -0.90 -9.41 15.01
CA LYS A 155 0.46 -8.90 14.96
C LYS A 155 0.97 -9.24 13.57
N SER A 156 1.32 -8.25 12.75
CA SER A 156 2.14 -8.55 11.58
C SER A 156 3.36 -9.25 12.15
N ALA A 157 3.43 -10.57 11.96
CA ALA A 157 4.59 -11.37 12.33
C ALA A 157 5.75 -11.06 11.38
N ASP A 158 5.83 -9.81 10.94
CA ASP A 158 6.76 -9.33 9.95
C ASP A 158 8.07 -9.04 10.66
N SER A 159 9.02 -9.96 10.46
CA SER A 159 10.39 -9.82 10.92
C SER A 159 11.21 -8.95 9.97
N TYR A 160 10.60 -8.46 8.87
CA TYR A 160 11.29 -7.64 7.91
C TYR A 160 11.75 -6.33 8.57
N THR A 161 13.07 -6.14 8.55
CA THR A 161 13.68 -4.87 8.93
C THR A 161 14.84 -4.60 8.00
N ASN A 162 15.13 -3.31 7.79
CA ASN A 162 16.30 -2.86 7.04
C ASN A 162 17.06 -1.80 7.84
N TRP A 163 17.22 -2.04 9.14
CA TRP A 163 18.03 -1.22 10.03
C TRP A 163 19.46 -1.08 9.49
N ASP A 164 20.00 0.14 9.55
CA ASP A 164 21.40 0.40 9.25
C ASP A 164 22.31 -0.25 10.31
N HIS A 165 23.61 -0.27 10.04
CA HIS A 165 24.60 -0.71 11.02
C HIS A 165 24.44 0.09 12.34
N ASP A 166 24.43 -0.64 13.47
CA ASP A 166 24.19 -0.11 14.83
C ASP A 166 22.80 0.48 15.12
N GLU A 167 21.83 0.28 14.24
CA GLU A 167 20.43 0.66 14.45
C GLU A 167 19.55 -0.55 14.84
N PRO A 168 18.44 -0.34 15.57
CA PRO A 168 17.96 0.93 16.11
C PRO A 168 18.77 1.42 17.31
N SER A 169 18.98 2.74 17.40
CA SER A 169 19.62 3.40 18.54
C SER A 169 19.00 3.01 19.89
N THR A 170 19.83 2.82 20.91
CA THR A 170 19.40 2.55 22.29
C THR A 170 18.97 3.83 23.05
N ALA A 171 19.14 5.01 22.45
CA ALA A 171 18.75 6.27 23.06
C ALA A 171 17.23 6.32 23.31
N SER A 172 16.83 6.70 24.52
CA SER A 172 15.41 6.72 24.92
C SER A 172 14.53 7.67 24.09
N VAL A 173 15.13 8.67 23.47
CA VAL A 173 14.45 9.64 22.59
C VAL A 173 14.31 9.15 21.14
N ALA A 174 15.06 8.11 20.75
CA ALA A 174 15.06 7.57 19.39
C ALA A 174 13.90 6.59 19.22
N LYS A 175 12.71 7.13 18.97
CA LYS A 175 11.45 6.37 18.92
C LYS A 175 10.77 6.36 17.54
N CYS A 176 11.27 7.10 16.55
CA CYS A 176 10.66 7.18 15.23
C CYS A 176 11.64 6.81 14.13
N THR A 177 11.19 6.05 13.13
CA THR A 177 12.06 5.52 12.08
C THR A 177 12.09 6.41 10.85
N TYR A 178 13.31 6.80 10.44
CA TYR A 178 13.54 7.47 9.17
C TYR A 178 14.47 6.64 8.28
N VAL A 179 14.49 6.98 7.00
CA VAL A 179 15.34 6.34 6.00
C VAL A 179 16.26 7.35 5.33
N ASP A 180 17.45 6.89 4.94
CA ASP A 180 18.42 7.68 4.18
C ASP A 180 18.28 7.40 2.68
N THR A 181 17.82 8.39 1.93
CA THR A 181 17.59 8.26 0.48
C THR A 181 18.86 8.36 -0.37
N THR A 182 19.98 8.79 0.21
CA THR A 182 21.28 8.85 -0.49
C THR A 182 21.90 7.47 -0.66
N LYS A 183 21.46 6.50 0.14
CA LYS A 183 22.00 5.13 0.17
C LYS A 183 21.16 4.18 -0.68
N SER A 184 21.83 3.26 -1.39
CA SER A 184 21.22 2.39 -2.40
C SER A 184 20.17 1.40 -1.87
N ARG A 185 20.26 1.03 -0.60
CA ARG A 185 19.34 0.07 0.06
C ARG A 185 18.26 0.73 0.92
N LEU A 186 18.19 2.06 0.97
CA LEU A 186 17.23 2.78 1.83
C LEU A 186 17.28 2.30 3.30
N PRO A 187 18.46 2.29 3.94
CA PRO A 187 18.60 1.79 5.30
C PRO A 187 17.86 2.67 6.30
N TRP A 188 17.45 2.06 7.40
CA TRP A 188 16.59 2.68 8.42
C TRP A 188 17.42 3.07 9.64
N ALA A 189 17.03 4.16 10.29
CA ALA A 189 17.62 4.59 11.55
C ALA A 189 16.54 5.12 12.50
N ALA A 190 16.79 5.00 13.80
CA ALA A 190 15.91 5.51 14.84
C ALA A 190 16.31 6.94 15.21
N GLY A 191 15.34 7.86 15.18
CA GLY A 191 15.54 9.28 15.46
C GLY A 191 14.54 9.83 16.46
N THR A 192 14.80 11.04 16.93
CA THR A 192 13.82 11.78 17.72
C THR A 192 12.65 12.20 16.85
N CYS A 193 11.43 11.87 17.30
CA CYS A 193 10.18 12.12 16.59
C CYS A 193 9.88 13.60 16.32
N MET A 194 10.62 14.51 16.96
CA MET A 194 10.44 15.96 16.83
C MET A 194 11.11 16.55 15.59
N VAL A 195 11.99 15.81 14.91
CA VAL A 195 12.66 16.28 13.69
C VAL A 195 11.65 16.43 12.55
N GLY A 196 11.81 17.48 11.76
CA GLY A 196 10.98 17.73 10.59
C GLY A 196 11.51 16.98 9.36
N PHE A 197 11.04 15.75 9.11
CA PHE A 197 11.33 15.04 7.85
C PHE A 197 10.11 15.00 6.92
N PRO A 198 10.33 15.03 5.60
CA PRO A 198 9.31 14.66 4.63
C PRO A 198 8.89 13.19 4.83
N TYR A 199 7.77 12.80 4.23
CA TYR A 199 7.16 11.49 4.49
C TYR A 199 6.31 11.04 3.30
N VAL A 200 5.95 9.76 3.29
CA VAL A 200 5.01 9.20 2.32
C VAL A 200 3.78 8.73 3.08
N CYS A 201 2.59 9.13 2.64
CA CYS A 201 1.34 8.58 3.13
C CYS A 201 0.93 7.37 2.31
N GLU A 202 0.38 6.36 2.98
CA GLU A 202 -0.21 5.15 2.41
C GLU A 202 -1.69 5.09 2.80
N SER A 203 -2.55 4.70 1.86
CA SER A 203 -4.00 4.59 2.04
C SER A 203 -4.57 3.45 1.20
N ALA A 204 -5.75 2.96 1.54
CA ALA A 204 -6.43 1.96 0.73
C ALA A 204 -7.13 2.63 -0.49
N PRO A 205 -7.19 1.97 -1.66
CA PRO A 205 -7.81 2.52 -2.87
C PRO A 205 -9.32 2.71 -2.79
N CYS A 206 -9.99 2.20 -1.76
CA CYS A 206 -11.45 2.31 -1.62
C CYS A 206 -11.85 3.34 -0.55
N SER A 207 -10.91 4.13 -0.01
CA SER A 207 -11.13 4.95 1.19
C SER A 207 -11.87 6.28 0.96
N THR A 208 -12.53 6.49 -0.19
CA THR A 208 -13.38 7.67 -0.40
C THR A 208 -14.67 7.37 -1.14
N GLY A 209 -15.78 7.61 -0.44
CA GLY A 209 -16.92 8.37 -0.97
C GLY A 209 -16.89 9.78 -0.36
#